data_AF-A0AAD5PKU5-F1
#
_entry.id   AF-A0AAD5PKU5-F1
#
_cell.length_a   1.000
_cell.length_b   1.000
_cell.length_c   1.000
_cell.angle_alpha   90.00
_cell.angle_beta   90.00
_cell.angle_gamma   90.00
#
_symmetry.space_group_name_H-M   'P 1'
#
loop_
_entity.id
_entity.type
_entity.pdbx_description
1 polymer ?
#
loop_
_entity_poly.entity_id
_entity_poly.type
_entity_poly.pdbx_seq_one_letter_code
_entity_poly.pdbx_strand_id
1 'polypeptide(L)'
;MRILLAAVFISILNQSAFSQTKSASKSYLEEAANLTREKSVLAAFAEIERLNPQTLQELIELNEIPAPPFKETNRGLAYKSMLEEAGGVKVWIDSVGNVLALRKGRTGKRLIALDGHLDTVFPEGTDVKVKLKGDTLFAPGIGDNTRGLMVVLTVLRAMEKASIETEDDVLFVATVGEEGNGDLRGVKHLLWEIRFQN
;
A
#
# COMPACT_ATOMS: atom_id res chain seq x y z
N MET A 1 14.45 29.56 -38.01
CA MET A 1 13.36 29.16 -37.08
C MET A 1 13.49 27.68 -36.67
N ARG A 2 14.66 27.25 -36.20
CA ARG A 2 14.90 25.87 -35.69
C ARG A 2 15.84 25.82 -34.47
N ILE A 3 16.16 26.97 -33.88
CA ILE A 3 17.07 27.07 -32.72
C ILE A 3 16.35 27.58 -31.46
N LEU A 4 15.10 28.07 -31.56
CA LEU A 4 14.32 28.53 -30.39
C LEU A 4 13.45 27.46 -29.69
N LEU A 5 13.26 26.27 -30.28
CA LEU A 5 12.43 25.21 -29.66
C LEU A 5 13.19 24.27 -28.71
N ALA A 6 14.53 24.22 -28.77
CA ALA A 6 15.32 23.38 -27.88
C ALA A 6 15.49 23.97 -26.47
N ALA A 7 15.38 25.31 -26.33
CA ALA A 7 15.53 25.98 -25.04
C ALA A 7 14.28 25.88 -24.16
N VAL A 8 13.08 25.76 -24.74
CA VAL A 8 11.81 25.67 -23.98
C VAL A 8 11.57 24.25 -23.44
N PHE A 9 12.12 23.22 -24.09
CA PHE A 9 11.97 21.82 -23.65
C PHE A 9 12.88 21.43 -22.48
N ILE A 10 14.01 22.11 -22.31
CA ILE A 10 14.96 21.86 -21.20
C ILE A 10 14.53 22.57 -19.91
N SER A 11 13.68 23.59 -19.99
CA SER A 11 13.18 24.33 -18.83
C SER A 11 12.02 23.63 -18.10
N ILE A 12 11.29 22.71 -18.75
CA ILE A 12 10.15 22.01 -18.16
C ILE A 12 10.58 20.74 -17.40
N LEU A 13 11.70 20.12 -17.78
CA LEU A 13 12.24 18.94 -17.08
C LEU A 13 12.88 19.24 -15.71
N ASN A 14 13.15 20.51 -15.40
CA ASN A 14 13.70 20.91 -14.09
C ASN A 14 12.64 21.31 -13.06
N GLN A 15 11.36 21.42 -13.44
CA GLN A 15 10.31 21.81 -12.49
C GLN A 15 9.71 20.62 -11.72
N SER A 16 9.84 19.39 -12.20
CA SER A 16 9.41 18.18 -11.48
C SER A 16 10.41 17.73 -10.39
N ALA A 17 11.63 18.28 -10.35
CA ALA A 17 12.63 17.97 -9.32
C ALA A 17 12.52 18.86 -8.07
N PHE A 18 11.63 19.87 -8.06
CA PHE A 18 11.57 20.87 -6.99
C PHE A 18 10.69 20.50 -5.78
N SER A 19 10.04 19.33 -5.76
CA SER A 19 9.08 18.96 -4.70
C SER A 19 9.61 18.05 -3.58
N GLN A 20 10.87 17.60 -3.62
CA GLN A 20 11.47 16.78 -2.54
C GLN A 20 12.92 17.19 -2.23
N THR A 21 13.16 18.46 -1.89
CA THR A 21 14.49 18.94 -1.47
C THR A 21 14.73 18.87 0.04
N LYS A 22 13.75 18.45 0.84
CA LYS A 22 13.96 18.17 2.27
C LYS A 22 14.44 16.75 2.45
N SER A 23 15.75 16.59 2.59
CA SER A 23 16.33 15.38 3.19
C SER A 23 15.72 15.20 4.59
N ALA A 24 15.37 13.96 4.95
CA ALA A 24 14.95 13.63 6.31
C ALA A 24 16.01 14.14 7.30
N SER A 25 15.58 14.57 8.50
CA SER A 25 16.55 15.04 9.50
C SER A 25 17.57 13.94 9.78
N LYS A 26 18.81 14.34 10.06
CA LYS A 26 19.91 13.41 10.38
C LYS A 26 19.52 12.43 11.50
N SER A 27 18.74 12.89 12.48
CA SER A 27 18.23 12.07 13.57
C SER A 27 17.36 10.90 13.08
N TYR A 28 16.45 11.13 12.14
CA TYR A 28 15.60 10.06 11.60
C TYR A 28 16.38 9.06 10.76
N LEU A 29 17.41 9.53 10.02
CA LEU A 29 18.29 8.64 9.26
C LEU A 29 19.12 7.74 10.19
N GLU A 30 19.64 8.30 11.28
CA GLU A 30 20.36 7.53 12.31
C GLU A 30 19.43 6.53 13.02
N GLU A 31 18.21 6.93 13.36
CA GLU A 31 17.19 6.05 13.95
C GLU A 31 16.82 4.89 13.02
N ALA A 32 16.53 5.17 11.74
CA ALA A 32 16.24 4.14 10.75
C ALA A 32 17.42 3.17 10.58
N ALA A 33 18.65 3.68 10.51
CA ALA A 33 19.84 2.85 10.44
C ALA A 33 20.01 1.96 11.69
N ASN A 34 19.65 2.45 12.88
CA ASN A 34 19.67 1.64 14.09
C ASN A 34 18.60 0.55 14.06
N LEU A 35 17.38 0.87 13.61
CA LEU A 35 16.31 -0.13 13.45
C LEU A 35 16.72 -1.26 12.51
N THR A 36 17.43 -0.98 11.41
CA THR A 36 17.91 -2.06 10.51
C THR A 36 18.92 -3.03 11.14
N ARG A 37 19.46 -2.72 12.32
CA ARG A 37 20.37 -3.60 13.08
C ARG A 37 19.64 -4.40 14.16
N GLU A 38 18.38 -4.09 14.44
CA GLU A 38 17.58 -4.81 15.41
C GLU A 38 17.28 -6.23 14.93
N LYS A 39 17.40 -7.20 15.84
CA LYS A 39 17.23 -8.62 15.49
C LYS A 39 15.84 -8.92 14.93
N SER A 40 14.80 -8.30 15.47
CA SER A 40 13.42 -8.46 15.01
C SER A 40 13.21 -7.86 13.62
N VAL A 41 13.82 -6.72 13.31
CA VAL A 41 13.73 -6.08 11.99
C VAL A 41 14.47 -6.91 10.93
N LEU A 42 15.67 -7.42 11.26
CA LEU A 42 16.38 -8.35 10.39
C LEU A 42 15.59 -9.64 10.14
N ALA A 43 14.93 -10.18 11.18
CA ALA A 43 14.05 -11.34 11.05
C ALA A 43 12.84 -11.03 10.16
N ALA A 44 12.26 -9.84 10.27
CA ALA A 44 11.16 -9.40 9.40
C ALA A 44 11.61 -9.28 7.93
N PHE A 45 12.80 -8.76 7.64
CA PHE A 45 13.33 -8.75 6.27
C PHE A 45 13.55 -10.17 5.72
N ALA A 46 14.11 -11.07 6.52
CA ALA A 46 14.26 -12.47 6.13
C ALA A 46 12.90 -13.14 5.87
N GLU A 47 11.88 -12.78 6.66
CA GLU A 47 10.53 -13.26 6.47
C GLU A 47 9.88 -12.72 5.19
N ILE A 48 10.10 -11.45 4.84
CA ILE A 48 9.63 -10.86 3.58
C ILE A 48 10.20 -11.65 2.38
N GLU A 49 11.50 -11.94 2.39
CA GLU A 49 12.14 -12.77 1.36
C GLU A 49 11.53 -14.18 1.31
N ARG A 50 11.27 -14.79 2.47
CA ARG A 50 10.63 -16.12 2.58
C ARG A 50 9.20 -16.11 2.04
N LEU A 51 8.45 -15.03 2.26
CA LEU A 51 7.07 -14.88 1.83
C LEU A 51 6.94 -14.58 0.33
N ASN A 52 8.01 -14.18 -0.35
CA ASN A 52 7.96 -13.72 -1.74
C ASN A 52 7.20 -14.67 -2.70
N PRO A 53 7.37 -16.01 -2.67
CA PRO A 53 6.58 -16.90 -3.53
C PRO A 53 5.06 -16.83 -3.25
N GLN A 54 4.66 -16.75 -1.98
CA GLN A 54 3.26 -16.59 -1.58
C GLN A 54 2.74 -15.20 -1.99
N THR A 55 3.51 -14.15 -1.71
CA THR A 55 3.14 -12.77 -2.07
C THR A 55 2.95 -12.61 -3.58
N LEU A 56 3.76 -13.28 -4.42
CA LEU A 56 3.59 -13.26 -5.87
C LEU A 56 2.34 -14.02 -6.33
N GLN A 57 2.04 -15.15 -5.68
CA GLN A 57 0.82 -15.92 -5.99
C GLN A 57 -0.44 -15.13 -5.63
N GLU A 58 -0.48 -14.55 -4.42
CA GLU A 58 -1.61 -13.74 -3.96
C GLU A 58 -1.75 -12.42 -4.73
N LEU A 59 -0.63 -11.83 -5.19
CA LEU A 59 -0.64 -10.69 -6.12
C LEU A 59 -1.42 -11.04 -7.39
N ILE A 60 -1.18 -12.21 -7.96
CA ILE A 60 -1.88 -12.68 -9.15
C ILE A 60 -3.37 -12.88 -8.83
N GLU A 61 -3.68 -13.61 -7.77
CA GLU A 61 -5.05 -13.91 -7.37
C GLU A 61 -5.87 -12.65 -7.12
N LEU A 62 -5.31 -11.69 -6.38
CA LEU A 62 -6.00 -10.44 -6.06
C LEU A 62 -6.14 -9.53 -7.30
N ASN A 63 -5.12 -9.47 -8.15
CA ASN A 63 -5.16 -8.66 -9.38
C ASN A 63 -6.26 -9.15 -10.32
N GLU A 64 -6.43 -10.47 -10.42
CA GLU A 64 -7.40 -11.08 -11.32
C GLU A 64 -8.86 -10.91 -10.88
N ILE A 65 -9.11 -10.31 -9.71
CA ILE A 65 -10.44 -9.84 -9.31
C ILE A 65 -10.63 -8.42 -9.83
N PRO A 66 -11.53 -8.14 -10.80
CA PRO A 66 -11.75 -6.79 -11.29
C PRO A 66 -12.23 -5.85 -10.18
N ALA A 67 -11.68 -4.64 -10.14
CA ALA A 67 -12.08 -3.58 -9.22
C ALA A 67 -12.00 -2.20 -9.90
N PRO A 68 -12.86 -1.89 -10.88
CA PRO A 68 -13.02 -0.49 -11.28
C PRO A 68 -13.57 0.33 -10.09
N PRO A 69 -13.44 1.67 -10.12
CA PRO A 69 -13.95 2.51 -9.04
C PRO A 69 -15.45 2.25 -8.81
N PHE A 70 -15.86 2.21 -7.55
CA PHE A 70 -17.21 1.84 -7.06
C PHE A 70 -17.62 0.37 -7.22
N LYS A 71 -16.71 -0.51 -7.67
CA LYS A 71 -16.95 -1.98 -7.75
C LYS A 71 -15.86 -2.79 -7.04
N GLU A 72 -15.30 -2.23 -5.98
CA GLU A 72 -14.16 -2.79 -5.26
C GLU A 72 -14.55 -3.96 -4.33
N THR A 73 -15.84 -4.15 -4.05
CA THR A 73 -16.35 -5.05 -2.99
C THR A 73 -15.76 -6.46 -3.04
N ASN A 74 -15.73 -7.11 -4.20
CA ASN A 74 -15.24 -8.49 -4.30
C ASN A 74 -13.74 -8.59 -3.99
N ARG A 75 -12.94 -7.63 -4.48
CA ARG A 75 -11.51 -7.56 -4.21
C ARG A 75 -11.26 -7.19 -2.75
N GLY A 76 -12.04 -6.26 -2.20
CA GLY A 76 -12.00 -5.88 -0.79
C GLY A 76 -12.31 -7.05 0.15
N LEU A 77 -13.29 -7.90 -0.18
CA LEU A 77 -13.60 -9.11 0.59
C LEU A 77 -12.47 -10.13 0.53
N ALA A 78 -11.86 -10.34 -0.64
CA ALA A 78 -10.70 -11.23 -0.77
C ALA A 78 -9.51 -10.71 0.06
N TYR A 79 -9.22 -9.41 -0.03
CA TYR A 79 -8.13 -8.79 0.74
C TYR A 79 -8.41 -8.81 2.25
N LYS A 80 -9.66 -8.61 2.67
CA LYS A 80 -10.09 -8.77 4.06
C LYS A 80 -9.75 -10.15 4.59
N SER A 81 -10.07 -11.22 3.85
CA SER A 81 -9.74 -12.58 4.26
C SER A 81 -8.23 -12.77 4.42
N MET A 82 -7.42 -12.24 3.50
CA MET A 82 -5.96 -12.30 3.59
C MET A 82 -5.40 -11.60 4.84
N LEU A 83 -5.99 -10.45 5.23
CA LEU A 83 -5.65 -9.73 6.46
C LEU A 83 -6.08 -10.50 7.72
N GLU A 84 -7.25 -11.14 7.70
CA GLU A 84 -7.71 -11.97 8.82
C GLU A 84 -6.81 -13.20 9.03
N GLU A 85 -6.38 -13.83 7.93
CA GLU A 85 -5.44 -14.95 7.95
C GLU A 85 -4.05 -14.57 8.44
N ALA A 86 -3.61 -13.32 8.23
CA ALA A 86 -2.34 -12.84 8.75
C ALA A 86 -2.31 -12.81 10.30
N GLY A 87 -3.47 -12.65 10.94
CA GLY A 87 -3.59 -12.66 12.40
C GLY A 87 -3.05 -11.41 13.08
N GLY A 88 -3.19 -11.35 14.42
CA GLY A 88 -2.67 -10.24 15.24
C GLY A 88 -3.40 -8.89 15.07
N VAL A 89 -4.49 -8.85 14.31
CA VAL A 89 -5.23 -7.64 13.96
C VAL A 89 -6.73 -7.80 14.14
N LYS A 90 -7.41 -6.68 14.38
CA LYS A 90 -8.87 -6.57 14.21
C LYS A 90 -9.16 -6.07 12.80
N VAL A 91 -9.89 -6.86 12.00
CA VAL A 91 -10.22 -6.51 10.60
C VAL A 91 -11.70 -6.14 10.45
N TRP A 92 -12.00 -5.08 9.71
CA TRP A 92 -13.37 -4.71 9.33
C TRP A 92 -13.41 -3.97 7.99
N ILE A 93 -14.62 -3.77 7.47
CA ILE A 93 -14.89 -2.90 6.33
C ILE A 93 -15.70 -1.72 6.84
N ASP A 94 -15.31 -0.49 6.51
CA ASP A 94 -16.04 0.70 6.94
C ASP A 94 -17.27 1.00 6.08
N SER A 95 -17.94 2.12 6.38
CA SER A 95 -19.20 2.51 5.73
C SER A 95 -19.05 2.80 4.24
N VAL A 96 -17.84 3.10 3.76
CA VAL A 96 -17.57 3.43 2.36
C VAL A 96 -16.93 2.26 1.61
N GLY A 97 -16.47 1.22 2.31
CA GLY A 97 -15.92 0.01 1.72
C GLY A 97 -14.39 -0.11 1.81
N ASN A 98 -13.72 0.78 2.56
CA ASN A 98 -12.30 0.56 2.87
C ASN A 98 -12.17 -0.70 3.71
N VAL A 99 -11.12 -1.48 3.46
CA VAL A 99 -10.75 -2.62 4.32
C VAL A 99 -9.69 -2.16 5.30
N LEU A 100 -9.91 -2.38 6.59
CA LEU A 100 -9.09 -1.85 7.67
C LEU A 100 -8.65 -2.99 8.58
N ALA A 101 -7.38 -3.04 8.93
CA ALA A 101 -6.82 -3.98 9.90
C ALA A 101 -6.02 -3.21 10.95
N LEU A 102 -6.53 -3.19 12.19
CA LEU A 102 -5.90 -2.52 13.31
C LEU A 102 -5.02 -3.48 14.09
N ARG A 103 -3.73 -3.15 14.17
CA ARG A 103 -2.75 -3.77 15.06
C ARG A 103 -2.49 -2.86 16.25
N LYS A 104 -2.66 -3.38 17.47
CA LYS A 104 -2.44 -2.61 18.70
C LYS A 104 -0.97 -2.45 19.03
N GLY A 105 -0.58 -1.23 19.37
CA GLY A 105 0.71 -0.95 20.02
C GLY A 105 0.63 -1.15 21.53
N ARG A 106 1.79 -1.06 22.19
CA ARG A 106 1.89 -1.16 23.66
C ARG A 106 1.13 -0.05 24.38
N THR A 107 1.15 1.16 23.82
CA THR A 107 0.50 2.35 24.43
C THR A 107 -0.65 2.88 23.59
N GLY A 108 -0.56 2.82 22.25
CA GLY A 108 -1.62 3.27 21.34
C GLY A 108 -1.89 4.78 21.43
N LYS A 109 -0.88 5.60 21.73
CA LYS A 109 -1.03 7.08 21.86
C LYS A 109 -1.22 7.77 20.52
N ARG A 110 -0.67 7.18 19.45
CA ARG A 110 -0.80 7.62 18.06
C ARG A 110 -1.33 6.48 17.21
N LEU A 111 -1.78 6.83 16.01
CA LEU A 111 -2.20 5.90 14.98
C LEU A 111 -1.38 6.17 13.71
N ILE A 112 -0.73 5.14 13.19
CA ILE A 112 0.05 5.19 11.95
C ILE A 112 -0.70 4.37 10.90
N ALA A 113 -1.14 5.01 9.82
CA ALA A 113 -1.80 4.32 8.71
C ALA A 113 -0.78 3.95 7.61
N LEU A 114 -0.83 2.70 7.15
CA LEU A 114 -0.13 2.22 5.96
C LEU A 114 -1.19 1.78 4.95
N ASP A 115 -1.26 2.48 3.82
CA ASP A 115 -2.38 2.41 2.87
C ASP A 115 -1.91 1.99 1.46
N GLY A 116 -2.76 1.18 0.81
CA GLY A 116 -2.76 0.95 -0.62
C GLY A 116 -4.21 0.95 -1.11
N HIS A 117 -4.46 1.13 -2.41
CA HIS A 117 -5.83 1.23 -2.92
C HIS A 117 -6.29 -0.04 -3.64
N LEU A 118 -7.59 -0.31 -3.54
CA LEU A 118 -8.26 -1.50 -4.09
C LEU A 118 -8.63 -1.34 -5.55
N ASP A 119 -9.05 -0.14 -5.94
CA ASP A 119 -9.55 0.12 -7.28
C ASP A 119 -8.42 0.17 -8.31
N THR A 120 -8.81 0.32 -9.57
CA THR A 120 -7.90 0.50 -10.68
C THR A 120 -8.52 1.47 -11.66
N VAL A 121 -7.72 2.14 -12.48
CA VAL A 121 -8.22 2.98 -13.57
C VAL A 121 -9.01 2.23 -14.66
N PHE A 122 -8.95 0.90 -14.68
CA PHE A 122 -9.44 0.10 -15.81
C PHE A 122 -10.95 -0.16 -15.71
N PRO A 123 -11.72 0.05 -16.79
CA PRO A 123 -13.16 -0.16 -16.77
C PRO A 123 -13.52 -1.65 -16.63
N GLU A 124 -14.76 -1.91 -16.21
CA GLU A 124 -15.33 -3.25 -16.18
C GLU A 124 -15.25 -3.94 -17.55
N GLY A 125 -14.96 -5.24 -17.55
CA GLY A 125 -14.74 -6.04 -18.77
C GLY A 125 -13.31 -6.02 -19.28
N THR A 126 -12.40 -5.24 -18.67
CA THR A 126 -10.97 -5.31 -18.96
C THR A 126 -10.42 -6.71 -18.60
N ASP A 127 -9.60 -7.29 -19.50
CA ASP A 127 -8.86 -8.53 -19.21
C ASP A 127 -7.75 -8.25 -18.19
N VAL A 128 -8.02 -8.58 -16.92
CA VAL A 128 -7.10 -8.42 -15.79
C VAL A 128 -6.22 -9.66 -15.55
N LYS A 129 -6.23 -10.65 -16.47
CA LYS A 129 -5.43 -11.87 -16.33
C LYS A 129 -3.94 -11.58 -16.38
N VAL A 130 -3.20 -12.16 -15.44
CA VAL A 130 -1.76 -11.93 -15.34
C VAL A 130 -1.02 -12.78 -16.35
N LYS A 131 -0.12 -12.14 -17.10
CA LYS A 131 0.75 -12.79 -18.08
C LYS A 131 2.19 -12.69 -17.59
N LEU A 132 2.82 -13.82 -17.30
CA LEU A 132 4.24 -13.88 -16.97
C LEU A 132 5.06 -13.92 -18.28
N LYS A 133 6.01 -13.01 -18.41
CA LYS A 133 6.98 -13.00 -19.51
C LYS A 133 8.38 -12.84 -18.92
N GLY A 134 9.16 -13.91 -18.95
CA GLY A 134 10.44 -13.98 -18.24
C GLY A 134 10.21 -13.96 -16.74
N ASP A 135 10.73 -12.93 -16.07
CA ASP A 135 10.58 -12.66 -14.64
C ASP A 135 9.55 -11.57 -14.33
N THR A 136 8.86 -11.05 -15.36
CA THR A 136 8.00 -9.87 -15.24
C THR A 136 6.53 -10.25 -15.41
N LEU A 137 5.68 -9.81 -14.46
CA LEU A 137 4.22 -9.94 -14.50
C LEU A 137 3.59 -8.76 -15.23
N PHE A 138 2.71 -9.03 -16.20
CA PHE A 138 1.98 -8.03 -16.96
C PHE A 138 0.48 -8.22 -16.77
N ALA A 139 -0.20 -7.20 -16.22
CA ALA A 139 -1.65 -7.09 -16.23
C ALA A 139 -2.07 -5.64 -15.94
N PRO A 140 -3.26 -5.21 -16.40
CA PRO A 140 -3.92 -4.04 -15.86
C PRO A 140 -4.06 -4.15 -14.33
N GLY A 141 -3.59 -3.13 -13.60
CA GLY A 141 -3.69 -3.05 -12.13
C GLY A 141 -2.57 -3.75 -11.35
N ILE A 142 -1.63 -4.44 -12.03
CA ILE A 142 -0.65 -5.30 -11.33
C ILE A 142 0.33 -4.50 -10.47
N GLY A 143 0.78 -3.35 -10.98
CA GLY A 143 1.65 -2.43 -10.28
C GLY A 143 0.87 -1.40 -9.47
N ASP A 144 -0.25 -0.92 -10.02
CA ASP A 144 -1.05 0.15 -9.44
C ASP A 144 -2.51 -0.32 -9.19
N ASN A 145 -2.91 -0.63 -7.96
CA ASN A 145 -2.08 -0.71 -6.74
C ASN A 145 -2.07 -2.09 -6.09
N THR A 146 -2.38 -3.15 -6.85
CA THR A 146 -2.40 -4.51 -6.30
C THR A 146 -1.05 -4.89 -5.67
N ARG A 147 0.07 -4.47 -6.28
CA ARG A 147 1.40 -4.65 -5.66
C ARG A 147 1.56 -3.87 -4.35
N GLY A 148 1.03 -2.65 -4.26
CA GLY A 148 1.01 -1.86 -3.02
C GLY A 148 0.27 -2.58 -1.90
N LEU A 149 -0.94 -3.10 -2.17
CA LEU A 149 -1.71 -3.91 -1.23
C LEU A 149 -0.94 -5.14 -0.73
N MET A 150 -0.20 -5.81 -1.63
CA MET A 150 0.64 -6.94 -1.25
C MET A 150 1.82 -6.53 -0.37
N VAL A 151 2.39 -5.33 -0.57
CA VAL A 151 3.41 -4.78 0.34
C VAL A 151 2.81 -4.55 1.73
N VAL A 152 1.65 -3.90 1.82
CA VAL A 152 0.94 -3.65 3.09
C VAL A 152 0.70 -4.96 3.86
N LEU A 153 0.16 -5.98 3.18
CA LEU A 153 -0.11 -7.29 3.77
C LEU A 153 1.17 -8.03 4.19
N THR A 154 2.21 -7.98 3.36
CA THR A 154 3.48 -8.67 3.64
C THR A 154 4.20 -8.03 4.83
N VAL A 155 4.12 -6.70 4.98
CA VAL A 155 4.64 -6.00 6.17
C VAL A 155 3.92 -6.48 7.42
N LEU A 156 2.58 -6.58 7.42
CA LEU A 156 1.83 -7.11 8.55
C LEU A 156 2.30 -8.52 8.93
N ARG A 157 2.35 -9.44 7.96
CA ARG A 157 2.78 -10.84 8.20
C ARG A 157 4.21 -10.92 8.73
N ALA A 158 5.11 -10.11 8.20
CA ALA A 158 6.50 -10.05 8.66
C ALA A 158 6.60 -9.52 10.10
N MET A 159 5.82 -8.50 10.45
CA MET A 159 5.75 -7.98 11.82
C MET A 159 5.24 -9.04 12.81
N GLU A 160 4.17 -9.77 12.45
CA GLU A 160 3.62 -10.85 13.28
C GLU A 160 4.62 -11.98 13.48
N LYS A 161 5.23 -12.46 12.39
CA LYS A 161 6.18 -13.57 12.45
C LYS A 161 7.46 -13.22 13.21
N ALA A 162 7.95 -11.99 13.07
CA ALA A 162 9.12 -11.50 13.77
C ALA A 162 8.82 -10.98 15.19
N SER A 163 7.56 -11.05 15.63
CA SER A 163 7.12 -10.56 16.94
C SER A 163 7.54 -9.10 17.20
N ILE A 164 7.43 -8.24 16.17
CA ILE A 164 7.73 -6.82 16.30
C ILE A 164 6.63 -6.17 17.15
N GLU A 165 7.01 -5.47 18.21
CA GLU A 165 6.09 -4.66 19.01
C GLU A 165 6.29 -3.18 18.67
N THR A 166 5.17 -2.47 18.50
CA THR A 166 5.15 -1.02 18.26
C THR A 166 4.65 -0.30 19.51
N GLU A 167 5.11 0.92 19.76
CA GLU A 167 4.57 1.74 20.85
C GLU A 167 3.15 2.23 20.55
N ASP A 168 2.88 2.50 19.28
CA ASP A 168 1.64 3.05 18.76
C ASP A 168 0.89 2.05 17.88
N ASP A 169 -0.40 2.33 17.67
CA ASP A 169 -1.25 1.52 16.84
C ASP A 169 -0.87 1.67 15.37
N VAL A 170 -0.93 0.58 14.61
CA VAL A 170 -0.73 0.57 13.15
C VAL A 170 -2.03 0.13 12.50
N LEU A 171 -2.51 0.92 11.56
CA LEU A 171 -3.69 0.64 10.75
C LEU A 171 -3.23 0.28 9.33
N PHE A 172 -3.42 -0.98 8.95
CA PHE A 172 -3.21 -1.44 7.59
C PHE A 172 -4.50 -1.22 6.80
N VAL A 173 -4.42 -0.50 5.69
CA VAL A 173 -5.59 0.00 4.97
C VAL A 173 -5.55 -0.42 3.51
N ALA A 174 -6.71 -0.85 3.02
CA ALA A 174 -7.02 -0.93 1.60
C ALA A 174 -8.13 0.07 1.28
N THR A 175 -7.76 1.22 0.74
CA THR A 175 -8.74 2.27 0.40
C THR A 175 -9.49 1.98 -0.89
N VAL A 176 -10.69 2.55 -1.00
CA VAL A 176 -11.52 2.49 -2.22
C VAL A 176 -11.57 3.84 -2.92
N GLY A 177 -11.68 3.82 -4.24
CA GLY A 177 -11.84 5.01 -5.06
C GLY A 177 -10.64 5.95 -4.96
N GLU A 178 -9.42 5.47 -5.09
CA GLU A 178 -8.27 6.36 -5.29
C GLU A 178 -8.30 6.95 -6.71
N GLU A 179 -8.67 6.12 -7.69
CA GLU A 179 -8.44 6.36 -9.11
C GLU A 179 -9.60 7.06 -9.83
N GLY A 180 -9.28 7.78 -10.90
CA GLY A 180 -10.27 8.38 -11.80
C GLY A 180 -11.32 9.22 -11.05
N ASN A 181 -12.60 8.92 -11.22
CA ASN A 181 -13.65 9.61 -10.47
C ASN A 181 -14.05 8.89 -9.17
N GLY A 182 -13.13 8.08 -8.63
CA GLY A 182 -13.09 7.68 -7.22
C GLY A 182 -12.66 8.82 -6.28
N ASP A 183 -12.04 9.90 -6.79
CA ASP A 183 -11.70 11.16 -6.10
C ASP A 183 -11.19 10.97 -4.66
N LEU A 184 -10.30 9.99 -4.45
CA LEU A 184 -9.71 9.68 -3.15
C LEU A 184 -10.76 9.41 -2.06
N ARG A 185 -11.96 8.90 -2.42
CA ARG A 185 -13.11 8.86 -1.49
C ARG A 185 -12.78 8.08 -0.22
N GLY A 186 -12.04 6.98 -0.36
CA GLY A 186 -11.66 6.10 0.73
C GLY A 186 -10.77 6.81 1.75
N VAL A 187 -9.65 7.39 1.29
CA VAL A 187 -8.70 8.06 2.18
C VAL A 187 -9.28 9.37 2.75
N LYS A 188 -10.09 10.12 1.97
CA LYS A 188 -10.79 11.31 2.49
C LYS A 188 -11.75 10.93 3.62
N HIS A 189 -12.51 9.85 3.46
CA HIS A 189 -13.38 9.33 4.51
C HIS A 189 -12.59 8.91 5.75
N LEU A 190 -11.50 8.15 5.58
CA LEU A 190 -10.65 7.71 6.67
C LEU A 190 -10.09 8.88 7.49
N LEU A 191 -9.51 9.89 6.82
CA LEU A 191 -8.95 11.06 7.49
C LEU A 191 -10.03 11.90 8.18
N TRP A 192 -11.24 11.95 7.61
CA TRP A 192 -12.38 12.58 8.26
C TRP A 192 -12.74 11.83 9.55
N GLU A 193 -12.96 10.51 9.50
CA GLU A 193 -13.34 9.73 10.69
C GLU A 193 -12.28 9.80 11.81
N ILE A 194 -11.00 9.63 11.49
CA ILE A 194 -9.91 9.67 12.48
C ILE A 194 -9.82 11.05 13.16
N ARG A 195 -10.08 12.14 12.41
CA ARG A 195 -10.05 13.49 12.96
C ARG A 195 -11.15 13.74 13.99
N PHE A 196 -12.30 13.09 13.88
CA PHE A 196 -13.47 13.31 14.74
C PHE A 196 -13.65 12.23 15.83
N GLN A 197 -12.74 11.26 15.92
CA GLN A 197 -12.70 10.28 17.01
C GLN A 197 -11.72 10.64 18.14
N ASN A 198 -10.91 11.69 17.95
CA ASN A 198 -9.99 12.27 18.95
C ASN A 198 -10.51 13.62 19.46
#